data_AF-A0A937XKG8-F1
#
_entry.id   AF-A0A937XKG8-F1
#
_cell.length_a   1.000
_cell.length_b   1.000
_cell.length_c   1.000
_cell.angle_alpha   90.00
_cell.angle_beta   90.00
_cell.angle_gamma   90.00
#
_symmetry.space_group_name_H-M   'P 1'
#
loop_
_entity.id
_entity.type
_entity.pdbx_description
1 polymer ?
#
loop_
_entity_poly.entity_id
_entity_poly.type
_entity_poly.pdbx_seq_one_letter_code
_entity_poly.pdbx_strand_id
1 'polypeptide(L)'
;TLATFFVGLSLGQLLWGPLADRYGRRGPMLAGLALFTLSSAACAMATSVDALIALRFFQAVGSSCGMVIVLAIVRDCFPPQGAARMLARLMLIMGVAPVFAPLLGGQVLTWFGWRAIFWFVAIAGAACFVSIALQLKETRPFDTHVPKNMFAVFAGFGAILTHRRFVGYALTRGSAYAGMFALITGSPFVFIEFFGVPPQYFGWVFGAAAATMIASSQLNGPLLRKFSPEQLLGRTMLVTLTAGLLLVAAALLFSGFGLWGLLAIMIPQLFYSATLGLVQPLAASQAMAPFGARAGAASSMFGCLSFMMAAMASSSVSYFHDGSILPMTGTIAAAGTLAFLAHHVLARPRAGDAGAPAAH
;
A
#
# COMPACT_ATOMS: atom_id res chain seq x y z
N THR A 1 -10.98 -7.82 -10.58
CA THR A 1 -10.61 -6.40 -10.82
C THR A 1 -9.51 -5.89 -9.89
N LEU A 2 -9.50 -6.22 -8.58
CA LEU A 2 -8.49 -5.71 -7.62
C LEU A 2 -7.05 -6.10 -7.95
N ALA A 3 -6.80 -7.35 -8.34
CA ALA A 3 -5.46 -7.79 -8.75
C ALA A 3 -4.91 -6.91 -9.89
N THR A 4 -5.69 -6.74 -10.96
CA THR A 4 -5.34 -5.88 -12.11
C THR A 4 -5.15 -4.43 -11.69
N PHE A 5 -5.94 -3.93 -10.74
CA PHE A 5 -5.77 -2.60 -10.17
C PHE A 5 -4.42 -2.46 -9.45
N PHE A 6 -4.01 -3.45 -8.64
CA PHE A 6 -2.71 -3.43 -7.97
C PHE A 6 -1.53 -3.56 -8.96
N VAL A 7 -1.67 -4.33 -10.02
CA VAL A 7 -0.69 -4.36 -11.12
C VAL A 7 -0.57 -2.98 -11.77
N GLY A 8 -1.69 -2.31 -12.06
CA GLY A 8 -1.68 -0.95 -12.61
C GLY A 8 -1.02 0.07 -11.67
N LEU A 9 -1.24 -0.03 -10.35
CA LEU A 9 -0.55 0.81 -9.36
C LEU A 9 0.96 0.54 -9.36
N SER A 10 1.36 -0.74 -9.39
CA SER A 10 2.76 -1.16 -9.39
C SER A 10 3.53 -0.60 -10.60
N LEU A 11 2.99 -0.81 -11.81
CA LEU A 11 3.60 -0.30 -13.05
C LEU A 11 3.55 1.22 -13.13
N GLY A 12 2.45 1.84 -12.71
CA GLY A 12 2.31 3.29 -12.72
C GLY A 12 3.33 4.00 -11.84
N GLN A 13 3.69 3.44 -10.68
CA GLN A 13 4.73 4.02 -9.82
C GLN A 13 6.11 4.05 -10.48
N LEU A 14 6.46 3.03 -11.27
CA LEU A 14 7.71 3.00 -12.05
C LEU A 14 7.70 4.01 -13.21
N LEU A 15 6.52 4.33 -13.72
CA LEU A 15 6.33 5.24 -14.86
C LEU A 15 6.41 6.71 -14.43
N TRP A 16 5.66 7.11 -13.40
CA TRP A 16 5.46 8.53 -13.10
C TRP A 16 6.66 9.23 -12.49
N GLY A 17 7.51 8.53 -11.73
CA GLY A 17 8.73 9.11 -11.15
C GLY A 17 9.68 9.66 -12.23
N PRO A 18 10.16 8.82 -13.16
CA PRO A 18 11.02 9.25 -14.26
C PRO A 18 10.39 10.33 -15.15
N LEU A 19 9.08 10.22 -15.43
CA LEU A 19 8.36 11.23 -16.20
C LEU A 19 8.33 12.57 -15.47
N ALA A 20 8.07 12.58 -14.16
CA ALA A 20 8.05 13.78 -13.35
C ALA A 20 9.44 14.43 -13.21
N ASP A 21 10.50 13.63 -13.14
CA ASP A 21 11.87 14.17 -13.14
C ASP A 21 12.18 14.81 -14.50
N ARG A 22 11.81 14.17 -15.62
CA ARG A 22 12.14 14.64 -16.97
C ARG A 22 11.30 15.82 -17.47
N TYR A 23 9.98 15.75 -17.30
CA TYR A 23 9.04 16.71 -17.88
C TYR A 23 8.54 17.77 -16.88
N GLY A 24 9.04 17.74 -15.63
CA GLY A 24 8.53 18.57 -14.54
C GLY A 24 7.43 17.84 -13.75
N ARG A 25 7.08 18.36 -12.57
CA ARG A 25 6.08 17.75 -11.67
C ARG A 25 4.66 17.96 -12.18
N ARG A 26 4.36 19.13 -12.75
CA ARG A 26 2.98 19.55 -13.07
C ARG A 26 2.38 18.76 -14.22
N GLY A 27 3.11 18.63 -15.34
CA GLY A 27 2.61 17.96 -16.55
C GLY A 27 2.21 16.50 -16.31
N PRO A 28 3.12 15.65 -15.79
CA PRO A 28 2.82 14.26 -15.46
C PRO A 28 1.74 14.08 -14.38
N MET A 29 1.63 15.00 -13.41
CA MET A 29 0.53 14.99 -12.44
C MET A 29 -0.83 15.20 -13.12
N LEU A 30 -0.93 16.19 -14.03
CA LEU A 30 -2.15 16.43 -14.79
C LEU A 30 -2.49 15.27 -15.72
N ALA A 31 -1.50 14.69 -16.40
CA ALA A 31 -1.69 13.53 -17.26
C ALA A 31 -2.23 12.31 -16.48
N GLY A 32 -1.65 12.02 -15.30
CA GLY A 32 -2.12 10.93 -14.44
C GLY A 32 -3.53 11.18 -13.90
N LEU A 33 -3.85 12.41 -13.47
CA LEU A 33 -5.19 12.78 -13.02
C LEU A 33 -6.23 12.72 -14.14
N ALA A 34 -5.88 13.14 -15.35
CA ALA A 34 -6.75 13.01 -16.53
C ALA A 34 -7.04 11.54 -16.81
N LEU A 35 -6.00 10.69 -16.85
CA LEU A 35 -6.15 9.24 -17.05
C LEU A 35 -7.03 8.62 -15.96
N PHE A 36 -6.81 8.96 -14.69
CA PHE A 36 -7.63 8.51 -13.58
C PHE A 36 -9.09 8.93 -13.72
N THR A 37 -9.34 10.20 -14.03
CA THR A 37 -10.69 10.79 -14.13
C THR A 37 -11.47 10.16 -15.28
N LEU A 38 -10.87 10.10 -16.47
CA LEU A 38 -11.49 9.51 -17.65
C LEU A 38 -11.76 8.01 -17.48
N SER A 39 -10.78 7.28 -16.94
CA SER A 39 -10.95 5.85 -16.66
C SER A 39 -12.02 5.59 -15.60
N SER A 40 -12.14 6.47 -14.60
CA SER A 40 -13.19 6.39 -13.57
C SER A 40 -14.59 6.59 -14.16
N ALA A 41 -14.77 7.62 -14.99
CA ALA A 41 -16.03 7.84 -15.70
C ALA A 41 -16.38 6.65 -16.62
N ALA A 42 -15.40 6.14 -17.36
CA ALA A 42 -15.57 4.96 -18.20
C ALA A 42 -15.93 3.70 -17.39
N CYS A 43 -15.36 3.51 -16.18
CA CYS A 43 -15.73 2.40 -15.29
C CYS A 43 -17.21 2.48 -14.86
N ALA A 44 -17.74 3.69 -14.64
CA ALA A 44 -19.15 3.88 -14.30
C ALA A 44 -20.08 3.47 -15.46
N MET A 45 -19.60 3.63 -16.69
CA MET A 45 -20.32 3.31 -17.93
C MET A 45 -20.04 1.88 -18.44
N ALA A 46 -19.22 1.10 -17.73
CA ALA A 46 -18.84 -0.24 -18.18
C ALA A 46 -20.06 -1.17 -18.30
N THR A 47 -20.13 -1.89 -19.42
CA THR A 47 -21.20 -2.84 -19.75
C THR A 47 -20.78 -4.30 -19.58
N SER A 48 -19.48 -4.59 -19.46
CA SER A 48 -18.95 -5.94 -19.22
C SER A 48 -17.89 -5.95 -18.11
N VAL A 49 -17.69 -7.12 -17.51
CA VAL A 49 -16.67 -7.33 -16.46
C VAL A 49 -15.26 -7.17 -17.04
N ASP A 50 -15.00 -7.65 -18.24
CA ASP A 50 -13.69 -7.53 -18.88
C ASP A 50 -13.33 -6.07 -19.18
N ALA A 51 -14.31 -5.29 -19.67
CA ALA A 51 -14.14 -3.85 -19.86
C ALA A 51 -13.84 -3.16 -18.51
N LEU A 52 -14.57 -3.53 -17.45
CA LEU A 52 -14.33 -2.99 -16.12
C LEU A 52 -12.93 -3.35 -15.60
N ILE A 53 -12.45 -4.57 -15.84
CA ILE A 53 -11.09 -5.00 -15.45
C ILE A 53 -10.02 -4.18 -16.18
N ALA A 54 -10.16 -4.00 -17.51
CA ALA A 54 -9.22 -3.21 -18.30
C ALA A 54 -9.23 -1.73 -17.87
N LEU A 55 -10.40 -1.13 -17.66
CA LEU A 55 -10.51 0.27 -17.23
C LEU A 55 -9.96 0.49 -15.81
N ARG A 56 -10.14 -0.48 -14.90
CA ARG A 56 -9.53 -0.46 -13.56
C ARG A 56 -8.00 -0.45 -13.63
N PHE A 57 -7.39 -1.11 -14.60
CA PHE A 57 -5.94 -1.04 -14.82
C PHE A 57 -5.51 0.40 -15.15
N PHE A 58 -6.14 1.04 -16.12
CA PHE A 58 -5.81 2.42 -16.50
C PHE A 58 -6.13 3.42 -15.38
N GLN A 59 -7.24 3.23 -14.66
CA GLN A 59 -7.58 4.00 -13.47
C GLN A 59 -6.47 3.91 -12.41
N ALA A 60 -5.95 2.70 -12.16
CA ALA A 60 -4.86 2.48 -11.23
C ALA A 60 -3.57 3.16 -11.68
N VAL A 61 -3.17 2.98 -12.96
CA VAL A 61 -2.01 3.66 -13.54
C VAL A 61 -2.13 5.16 -13.33
N GLY A 62 -3.27 5.78 -13.66
CA GLY A 62 -3.51 7.20 -13.43
C GLY A 62 -3.37 7.61 -11.96
N SER A 63 -4.03 6.89 -11.05
CA SER A 63 -4.04 7.23 -9.61
C SER A 63 -2.65 7.19 -8.96
N SER A 64 -1.74 6.34 -9.47
CA SER A 64 -0.41 6.17 -8.92
C SER A 64 0.48 7.42 -9.06
N CYS A 65 0.13 8.37 -9.94
CA CYS A 65 0.88 9.63 -10.10
C CYS A 65 0.90 10.43 -8.79
N GLY A 66 -0.22 10.45 -8.06
CA GLY A 66 -0.34 11.15 -6.78
C GLY A 66 0.55 10.52 -5.70
N MET A 67 0.77 9.20 -5.75
CA MET A 67 1.62 8.51 -4.77
C MET A 67 3.10 8.88 -4.90
N VAL A 68 3.55 9.18 -6.12
CA VAL A 68 4.97 9.46 -6.42
C VAL A 68 5.25 10.96 -6.45
N ILE A 69 4.44 11.72 -7.20
CA ILE A 69 4.73 13.11 -7.53
C ILE A 69 4.44 14.05 -6.35
N VAL A 70 3.42 13.78 -5.52
CA VAL A 70 3.10 14.63 -4.35
C VAL A 70 4.28 14.72 -3.38
N LEU A 71 4.95 13.60 -3.12
CA LEU A 71 6.11 13.57 -2.21
C LEU A 71 7.30 14.35 -2.79
N ALA A 72 7.49 14.33 -4.11
CA ALA A 72 8.49 15.13 -4.79
C ALA A 72 8.16 16.62 -4.72
N ILE A 73 6.92 17.02 -5.01
CA ILE A 73 6.44 18.40 -4.89
C ILE A 73 6.70 18.96 -3.49
N VAL A 74 6.37 18.21 -2.43
CA VAL A 74 6.59 18.67 -1.04
C VAL A 74 8.07 18.87 -0.74
N ARG A 75 8.96 18.01 -1.26
CA ARG A 75 10.40 18.15 -1.09
C ARG A 75 10.95 19.34 -1.87
N ASP A 76 10.41 19.59 -3.06
CA ASP A 76 10.86 20.67 -3.94
C ASP A 76 10.36 22.05 -3.44
N CYS A 77 9.18 22.13 -2.80
CA CYS A 77 8.58 23.39 -2.37
C CYS A 77 8.90 23.85 -0.95
N PHE A 78 9.38 22.96 -0.07
CA PHE A 78 9.56 23.28 1.36
C PHE A 78 11.00 23.06 1.81
N PRO A 79 11.54 23.92 2.71
CA PRO A 79 12.80 23.63 3.38
C PRO A 79 12.68 22.35 4.23
N PRO A 80 13.77 21.67 4.60
CA PRO A 80 13.74 20.33 5.22
C PRO A 80 12.76 20.18 6.40
N GLN A 81 12.73 21.17 7.31
CA GLN A 81 11.82 21.17 8.46
C GLN A 81 10.36 21.41 8.06
N GLY A 82 10.11 22.20 7.02
CA GLY A 82 8.79 22.41 6.44
C GLY A 82 8.29 21.15 5.71
N ALA A 83 9.15 20.51 4.93
CA ALA A 83 8.87 19.28 4.22
C ALA A 83 8.50 18.16 5.20
N ALA A 84 9.26 17.99 6.30
CA ALA A 84 8.93 17.02 7.34
C ALA A 84 7.53 17.24 7.95
N ARG A 85 7.16 18.50 8.26
CA ARG A 85 5.83 18.84 8.78
C ARG A 85 4.72 18.56 7.77
N MET A 86 4.92 18.90 6.51
CA MET A 86 3.94 18.65 5.45
C MET A 86 3.77 17.15 5.18
N LEU A 87 4.88 16.40 5.11
CA LEU A 87 4.86 14.95 4.97
C LEU A 87 4.12 14.29 6.14
N ALA A 88 4.34 14.73 7.38
CA ALA A 88 3.60 14.23 8.53
C ALA A 88 2.08 14.47 8.40
N ARG A 89 1.66 15.65 7.93
CA ARG A 89 0.24 15.95 7.67
C ARG A 89 -0.34 15.05 6.57
N LEU A 90 0.40 14.85 5.48
CA LEU A 90 -0.01 13.94 4.42
C LEU A 90 -0.17 12.50 4.93
N MET A 91 0.77 12.03 5.75
CA MET A 91 0.68 10.69 6.35
C MET A 91 -0.53 10.54 7.27
N LEU A 92 -0.90 11.59 8.03
CA LEU A 92 -2.13 11.61 8.82
C LEU A 92 -3.38 11.48 7.93
N ILE A 93 -3.47 12.28 6.86
CA ILE A 93 -4.60 12.22 5.91
C ILE A 93 -4.69 10.83 5.25
N MET A 94 -3.54 10.29 4.81
CA MET A 94 -3.48 8.95 4.21
C MET A 94 -3.83 7.84 5.21
N GLY A 95 -3.52 8.01 6.49
CA GLY A 95 -3.88 7.06 7.55
C GLY A 95 -5.38 7.07 7.85
N VAL A 96 -6.02 8.24 7.79
CA VAL A 96 -7.44 8.41 8.06
C VAL A 96 -8.32 7.99 6.88
N ALA A 97 -7.85 8.13 5.64
CA ALA A 97 -8.62 7.81 4.44
C ALA A 97 -9.18 6.36 4.39
N PRO A 98 -8.43 5.29 4.75
CA PRO A 98 -8.97 3.93 4.84
C PRO A 98 -10.10 3.73 5.84
N VAL A 99 -10.25 4.61 6.84
CA VAL A 99 -11.38 4.53 7.81
C VAL A 99 -12.64 5.07 7.16
N PHE A 100 -12.53 6.21 6.47
CA PHE A 100 -13.68 6.87 5.83
C PHE A 100 -14.09 6.21 4.51
N ALA A 101 -13.15 5.57 3.79
CA ALA A 101 -13.43 5.01 2.48
C ALA A 101 -14.49 3.87 2.50
N PRO A 102 -14.41 2.85 3.37
CA PRO A 102 -15.46 1.83 3.50
C PRO A 102 -16.78 2.39 4.02
N LEU A 103 -16.73 3.38 4.92
CA LEU A 103 -17.92 4.00 5.48
C LEU A 103 -18.70 4.76 4.38
N LEU A 104 -18.04 5.68 3.67
CA LEU A 104 -18.65 6.42 2.57
C LEU A 104 -18.99 5.51 1.40
N GLY A 105 -18.08 4.60 1.03
CA GLY A 105 -18.28 3.66 -0.07
C GLY A 105 -19.45 2.72 0.17
N GLY A 106 -19.64 2.22 1.40
CA GLY A 106 -20.77 1.38 1.78
C GLY A 106 -22.10 2.12 1.74
N GLN A 107 -22.13 3.39 2.15
CA GLN A 107 -23.34 4.21 2.01
C GLN A 107 -23.66 4.48 0.53
N VAL A 108 -22.68 4.94 -0.27
CA VAL A 108 -22.89 5.18 -1.70
C VAL A 108 -23.38 3.90 -2.41
N LEU A 109 -22.78 2.75 -2.08
CA LEU A 109 -23.19 1.46 -2.62
C LEU A 109 -24.65 1.13 -2.28
N THR A 110 -25.06 1.32 -1.03
CA THR A 110 -26.41 0.99 -0.56
C THR A 110 -27.49 1.86 -1.21
N TRP A 111 -27.26 3.17 -1.32
CA TRP A 111 -28.28 4.13 -1.78
C TRP A 111 -28.27 4.37 -3.31
N PHE A 112 -27.09 4.33 -3.95
CA PHE A 112 -26.91 4.72 -5.35
C PHE A 112 -26.27 3.64 -6.22
N GLY A 113 -25.90 2.49 -5.64
CA GLY A 113 -25.27 1.38 -6.34
C GLY A 113 -23.79 1.59 -6.67
N TRP A 114 -23.16 0.56 -7.21
CA TRP A 114 -21.71 0.52 -7.44
C TRP A 114 -21.22 1.51 -8.50
N ARG A 115 -22.06 1.86 -9.49
CA ARG A 115 -21.71 2.82 -10.54
C ARG A 115 -21.51 4.23 -9.98
N ALA A 116 -22.26 4.59 -8.96
CA ALA A 116 -22.13 5.88 -8.29
C ALA A 116 -20.77 6.07 -7.61
N ILE A 117 -20.14 4.98 -7.13
CA ILE A 117 -18.79 5.02 -6.56
C ILE A 117 -17.78 5.52 -7.60
N PHE A 118 -17.91 5.06 -8.85
CA PHE A 118 -17.02 5.47 -9.94
C PHE A 118 -17.25 6.91 -10.38
N TRP A 119 -18.51 7.35 -10.45
CA TRP A 119 -18.82 8.76 -10.70
C TRP A 119 -18.30 9.68 -9.59
N PHE A 120 -18.46 9.29 -8.34
CA PHE A 120 -17.95 10.05 -7.19
C PHE A 120 -16.44 10.28 -7.29
N VAL A 121 -15.66 9.21 -7.53
CA VAL A 121 -14.20 9.35 -7.67
C VAL A 121 -13.79 10.06 -8.96
N ALA A 122 -14.57 9.95 -10.04
CA ALA A 122 -14.34 10.73 -11.27
C ALA A 122 -14.52 12.23 -11.03
N ILE A 123 -15.59 12.64 -10.33
CA ILE A 123 -15.84 14.04 -9.98
C ILE A 123 -14.74 14.57 -9.05
N ALA A 124 -14.34 13.79 -8.04
CA ALA A 124 -13.22 14.16 -7.17
C ALA A 124 -11.90 14.31 -7.95
N GLY A 125 -11.62 13.38 -8.88
CA GLY A 125 -10.47 13.45 -9.79
C GLY A 125 -10.48 14.69 -10.67
N ALA A 126 -11.64 15.04 -11.24
CA ALA A 126 -11.83 16.24 -12.05
C ALA A 126 -11.61 17.52 -11.22
N ALA A 127 -12.14 17.57 -9.99
CA ALA A 127 -11.92 18.69 -9.08
C ALA A 127 -10.43 18.86 -8.74
N CYS A 128 -9.72 17.77 -8.44
CA CYS A 128 -8.27 17.79 -8.24
C CYS A 128 -7.51 18.23 -9.51
N PHE A 129 -7.90 17.74 -10.68
CA PHE A 129 -7.31 18.12 -11.96
C PHE A 129 -7.44 19.63 -12.19
N VAL A 130 -8.64 20.19 -12.04
CA VAL A 130 -8.91 21.63 -12.20
C VAL A 130 -8.11 22.44 -11.18
N SER A 131 -8.10 22.02 -9.91
CA SER A 131 -7.33 22.70 -8.87
C SER A 131 -5.83 22.76 -9.19
N ILE A 132 -5.23 21.63 -9.60
CA ILE A 132 -3.82 21.58 -9.98
C ILE A 132 -3.54 22.37 -11.27
N ALA A 133 -4.44 22.29 -12.25
CA ALA A 133 -4.29 23.01 -13.51
C ALA A 133 -4.24 24.53 -13.28
N LEU A 134 -5.04 25.04 -12.35
CA LEU A 134 -5.16 26.47 -12.06
C LEU A 134 -4.14 26.97 -11.03
N GLN A 135 -3.83 26.18 -10.00
CA GLN A 135 -3.10 26.67 -8.81
C GLN A 135 -1.66 26.17 -8.74
N LEU A 136 -1.37 24.97 -9.24
CA LEU A 136 -0.03 24.40 -9.11
C LEU A 136 0.88 24.92 -10.23
N LYS A 137 1.87 25.75 -9.87
CA LYS A 137 2.99 26.10 -10.74
C LYS A 137 3.97 24.93 -10.82
N GLU A 138 4.81 24.92 -11.85
CA GLU A 138 5.90 23.92 -11.94
C GLU A 138 6.85 24.08 -10.76
N THR A 139 7.17 22.96 -10.09
CA THR A 139 7.93 22.96 -8.83
C THR A 139 9.32 22.35 -8.99
N ARG A 140 9.62 21.68 -10.11
CA ARG A 140 10.94 21.07 -10.33
C ARG A 140 12.04 22.15 -10.28
N PRO A 141 13.13 21.96 -9.50
CA PRO A 141 14.26 22.87 -9.50
C PRO A 141 14.92 22.95 -10.90
N PHE A 142 15.22 24.16 -11.37
CA PHE A 142 15.81 24.39 -12.70
C PHE A 142 17.17 23.71 -12.89
N ASP A 143 17.98 23.57 -11.83
CA ASP A 143 19.34 23.01 -11.86
C ASP A 143 19.42 21.49 -11.65
N THR A 144 18.33 20.75 -11.80
CA THR A 144 18.39 19.28 -11.69
C THR A 144 18.97 18.66 -12.96
N HIS A 145 20.16 18.06 -12.84
CA HIS A 145 20.73 17.18 -13.87
C HIS A 145 19.88 15.90 -13.99
N VAL A 146 18.83 15.96 -14.80
CA VAL A 146 18.08 14.77 -15.19
C VAL A 146 18.90 14.00 -16.23
N PRO A 147 19.16 12.70 -16.03
CA PRO A 147 19.82 11.90 -17.06
C PRO A 147 19.02 12.00 -18.37
N LYS A 148 19.68 12.39 -19.46
CA LYS A 148 19.04 12.57 -20.78
C LYS A 148 18.41 11.29 -21.32
N ASN A 149 18.84 10.12 -20.83
CA ASN A 149 18.39 8.82 -21.29
C ASN A 149 17.45 8.14 -20.28
N MET A 150 16.20 7.92 -20.68
CA MET A 150 15.19 7.23 -19.89
C MET A 150 15.57 5.76 -19.61
N PHE A 151 16.32 5.13 -20.52
CA PHE A 151 16.85 3.77 -20.31
C PHE A 151 17.85 3.70 -19.17
N ALA A 152 18.63 4.76 -18.91
CA ALA A 152 19.55 4.79 -17.78
C ALA A 152 18.80 4.85 -16.42
N VAL A 153 17.59 5.43 -16.40
CA VAL A 153 16.72 5.42 -15.22
C VAL A 153 16.17 4.02 -14.95
N PHE A 154 15.72 3.32 -15.99
CA PHE A 154 15.30 1.91 -15.88
C PHE A 154 16.47 0.96 -15.58
N ALA A 155 17.69 1.23 -16.05
CA ALA A 155 18.88 0.48 -15.64
C ALA A 155 19.22 0.72 -14.15
N GLY A 156 19.02 1.94 -13.65
CA GLY A 156 19.19 2.29 -12.23
C GLY A 156 18.25 1.51 -11.30
N PHE A 157 17.06 1.17 -11.77
CA PHE A 157 16.13 0.28 -11.07
C PHE A 157 16.72 -1.13 -10.87
N GLY A 158 17.40 -1.68 -11.88
CA GLY A 158 18.09 -2.97 -11.76
C GLY A 158 19.16 -2.98 -10.66
N ALA A 159 19.95 -1.91 -10.55
CA ALA A 159 20.98 -1.77 -9.51
C ALA A 159 20.41 -1.66 -8.09
N ILE A 160 19.18 -1.14 -7.93
CA ILE A 160 18.49 -1.12 -6.63
C ILE A 160 18.03 -2.52 -6.24
N LEU A 161 17.54 -3.31 -7.22
CA LEU A 161 17.11 -4.69 -7.00
C LEU A 161 18.27 -5.64 -6.69
N THR A 162 19.51 -5.32 -7.05
CA THR A 162 20.67 -6.11 -6.64
C THR A 162 21.07 -5.85 -5.18
N HIS A 163 20.58 -4.78 -4.56
CA HIS A 163 20.90 -4.48 -3.17
C HIS A 163 20.06 -5.34 -2.21
N ARG A 164 20.67 -6.40 -1.69
CA ARG A 164 20.01 -7.40 -0.84
C ARG A 164 19.17 -6.82 0.31
N ARG A 165 19.70 -5.81 1.04
CA ARG A 165 18.94 -5.19 2.15
C ARG A 165 17.71 -4.44 1.67
N PHE A 166 17.80 -3.79 0.51
CA PHE A 166 16.67 -3.08 -0.08
C PHE A 166 15.54 -4.07 -0.39
N VAL A 167 15.89 -5.14 -1.10
CA VAL A 167 14.95 -6.21 -1.44
C VAL A 167 14.40 -6.87 -0.18
N GLY A 168 15.23 -7.12 0.83
CA GLY A 168 14.80 -7.66 2.11
C GLY A 168 13.73 -6.81 2.78
N TYR A 169 13.94 -5.50 2.95
CA TYR A 169 12.94 -4.61 3.53
C TYR A 169 11.72 -4.41 2.62
N ALA A 170 11.91 -4.36 1.30
CA ALA A 170 10.82 -4.25 0.33
C ALA A 170 9.89 -5.47 0.37
N LEU A 171 10.45 -6.68 0.38
CA LEU A 171 9.70 -7.92 0.51
C LEU A 171 9.09 -8.08 1.90
N THR A 172 9.77 -7.64 2.95
CA THR A 172 9.21 -7.65 4.33
C THR A 172 7.93 -6.83 4.39
N ARG A 173 7.99 -5.56 3.96
CA ARG A 173 6.83 -4.67 3.92
C ARG A 173 5.78 -5.16 2.94
N GLY A 174 6.19 -5.50 1.72
CA GLY A 174 5.31 -5.91 0.64
C GLY A 174 4.52 -7.15 1.01
N SER A 175 5.16 -8.16 1.59
CA SER A 175 4.50 -9.38 2.07
C SER A 175 3.57 -9.10 3.24
N ALA A 176 3.96 -8.29 4.23
CA ALA A 176 3.05 -7.93 5.33
C ALA A 176 1.79 -7.21 4.81
N TYR A 177 1.96 -6.25 3.90
CA TYR A 177 0.83 -5.57 3.27
C TYR A 177 0.02 -6.48 2.34
N ALA A 178 0.62 -7.51 1.75
CA ALA A 178 -0.10 -8.51 0.97
C ALA A 178 -1.19 -9.20 1.80
N GLY A 179 -0.95 -9.45 3.10
CA GLY A 179 -1.99 -9.94 4.02
C GLY A 179 -3.13 -8.94 4.23
N MET A 180 -2.85 -7.63 4.28
CA MET A 180 -3.90 -6.60 4.31
C MET A 180 -4.77 -6.65 3.06
N PHE A 181 -4.17 -6.84 1.89
CA PHE A 181 -4.90 -6.91 0.63
C PHE A 181 -5.65 -8.23 0.46
N ALA A 182 -5.12 -9.35 0.98
CA ALA A 182 -5.86 -10.60 1.12
C ALA A 182 -7.11 -10.41 1.99
N LEU A 183 -6.98 -9.70 3.12
CA LEU A 183 -8.12 -9.32 3.97
C LEU A 183 -9.14 -8.48 3.19
N ILE A 184 -8.72 -7.41 2.52
CA ILE A 184 -9.62 -6.57 1.70
C ILE A 184 -10.36 -7.39 0.64
N THR A 185 -9.70 -8.39 0.06
CA THR A 185 -10.25 -9.21 -1.01
C THR A 185 -11.24 -10.27 -0.49
N GLY A 186 -10.89 -10.98 0.59
CA GLY A 186 -11.68 -12.12 1.10
C GLY A 186 -12.72 -11.75 2.17
N SER A 187 -12.55 -10.61 2.83
CA SER A 187 -13.41 -10.24 3.98
C SER A 187 -14.89 -10.06 3.67
N PRO A 188 -15.37 -9.57 2.50
CA PRO A 188 -16.80 -9.52 2.24
C PRO A 188 -17.42 -10.91 2.30
N PHE A 189 -16.78 -11.89 1.65
CA PHE A 189 -17.21 -13.29 1.71
C PHE A 189 -17.19 -13.82 3.15
N VAL A 190 -16.06 -13.67 3.85
CA VAL A 190 -15.91 -14.22 5.21
C VAL A 190 -16.93 -13.61 6.17
N PHE A 191 -17.07 -12.30 6.22
CA PHE A 191 -17.93 -11.66 7.22
C PHE A 191 -19.41 -11.66 6.81
N ILE A 192 -19.72 -11.30 5.56
CA ILE A 192 -21.11 -11.09 5.12
C ILE A 192 -21.73 -12.42 4.69
N GLU A 193 -21.07 -13.18 3.83
CA GLU A 193 -21.64 -14.40 3.25
C GLU A 193 -21.50 -15.61 4.17
N PHE A 194 -20.32 -15.83 4.77
CA PHE A 194 -20.04 -16.99 5.60
C PHE A 194 -20.55 -16.84 7.04
N PHE A 195 -20.23 -15.73 7.72
CA PHE A 195 -20.70 -15.46 9.09
C PHE A 195 -22.05 -14.75 9.17
N GLY A 196 -22.63 -14.31 8.05
CA GLY A 196 -23.94 -13.65 8.03
C GLY A 196 -23.96 -12.26 8.68
N VAL A 197 -22.81 -11.58 8.81
CA VAL A 197 -22.75 -10.23 9.38
C VAL A 197 -23.49 -9.27 8.45
N PRO A 198 -24.49 -8.52 8.93
CA PRO A 198 -25.24 -7.60 8.08
C PRO A 198 -24.31 -6.57 7.42
N PRO A 199 -24.47 -6.25 6.12
CA PRO A 199 -23.55 -5.37 5.38
C PRO A 199 -23.33 -3.99 6.02
N GLN A 200 -24.33 -3.47 6.74
CA GLN A 200 -24.24 -2.20 7.47
C GLN A 200 -23.15 -2.20 8.57
N TYR A 201 -22.79 -3.37 9.10
CA TYR A 201 -21.76 -3.51 10.13
C TYR A 201 -20.36 -3.77 9.56
N PHE A 202 -20.25 -4.11 8.27
CA PHE A 202 -18.98 -4.39 7.62
C PHE A 202 -17.99 -3.22 7.70
N GLY A 203 -18.50 -1.99 7.59
CA GLY A 203 -17.70 -0.78 7.75
C GLY A 203 -17.04 -0.65 9.12
N TRP A 204 -17.68 -1.14 10.19
CA TRP A 204 -17.11 -1.12 11.54
C TRP A 204 -15.97 -2.12 11.71
N VAL A 205 -16.05 -3.30 11.08
CA VAL A 205 -14.97 -4.30 11.09
C VAL A 205 -13.72 -3.74 10.41
N PHE A 206 -13.88 -3.11 9.24
CA PHE A 206 -12.79 -2.43 8.55
C PHE A 206 -12.28 -1.20 9.31
N GLY A 207 -13.19 -0.42 9.89
CA GLY A 207 -12.86 0.74 10.71
C GLY A 207 -12.01 0.34 11.92
N ALA A 208 -12.33 -0.78 12.58
CA ALA A 208 -11.54 -1.32 13.68
C ALA A 208 -10.12 -1.71 13.23
N ALA A 209 -9.98 -2.43 12.11
CA ALA A 209 -8.67 -2.79 11.56
C ALA A 209 -7.82 -1.55 11.23
N ALA A 210 -8.42 -0.54 10.61
CA ALA A 210 -7.75 0.72 10.30
C ALA A 210 -7.40 1.51 11.58
N ALA A 211 -8.30 1.55 12.58
CA ALA A 211 -8.05 2.20 13.86
C ALA A 211 -6.89 1.55 14.62
N THR A 212 -6.81 0.21 14.65
CA THR A 212 -5.69 -0.50 15.27
C THR A 212 -4.38 -0.23 14.53
N MET A 213 -4.40 -0.16 13.20
CA MET A 213 -3.24 0.22 12.38
C MET A 213 -2.78 1.66 12.70
N ILE A 214 -3.69 2.62 12.81
CA ILE A 214 -3.35 4.00 13.18
C ILE A 214 -2.80 4.05 14.61
N ALA A 215 -3.50 3.44 15.59
CA ALA A 215 -3.12 3.45 16.99
C ALA A 215 -1.73 2.84 17.20
N SER A 216 -1.44 1.71 16.56
CA SER A 216 -0.12 1.08 16.60
C SER A 216 0.97 1.95 15.97
N SER A 217 0.68 2.69 14.90
CA SER A 217 1.66 3.59 14.26
C SER A 217 2.15 4.70 15.19
N GLN A 218 1.30 5.15 16.12
CA GLN A 218 1.65 6.15 17.14
C GLN A 218 2.66 5.59 18.17
N LEU A 219 2.74 4.27 18.31
CA LEU A 219 3.69 3.60 19.21
C LEU A 219 5.12 3.59 18.64
N ASN A 220 5.33 3.89 17.36
CA ASN A 220 6.67 3.92 16.75
C ASN A 220 7.63 4.85 17.51
N GLY A 221 7.22 6.08 17.81
CA GLY A 221 8.07 7.05 18.51
C GLY A 221 8.55 6.57 19.88
N PRO A 222 7.64 6.21 20.80
CA PRO A 222 8.01 5.67 22.11
C PRO A 222 8.83 4.38 22.04
N LEU A 223 8.51 3.46 21.12
CA LEU A 223 9.23 2.18 20.99
C LEU A 223 10.65 2.37 20.44
N LEU A 224 10.86 3.32 19.53
CA LEU A 224 12.18 3.66 18.99
C LEU A 224 13.11 4.34 20.02
N ARG A 225 12.59 4.82 21.15
CA ARG A 225 13.43 5.25 22.29
C ARG A 225 14.03 4.09 23.06
N LYS A 226 13.45 2.88 22.95
CA LYS A 226 13.85 1.68 23.71
C LYS A 226 14.51 0.61 22.83
N PHE A 227 14.15 0.54 21.55
CA PHE A 227 14.59 -0.49 20.62
C PHE A 227 15.16 0.15 19.35
N SER A 228 16.16 -0.49 18.74
CA SER A 228 16.60 -0.07 17.41
C SER A 228 15.50 -0.34 16.37
N PRO A 229 15.45 0.39 15.25
CA PRO A 229 14.47 0.16 14.18
C PRO A 229 14.47 -1.30 13.68
N GLU A 230 15.64 -1.93 13.63
CA GLU A 230 15.78 -3.32 13.21
C GLU A 230 15.23 -4.31 14.24
N GLN A 231 15.54 -4.13 15.53
CA GLN A 231 15.00 -4.95 16.61
C GLN A 231 13.48 -4.84 16.67
N LEU A 232 12.96 -3.62 16.53
CA LEU A 232 11.53 -3.37 16.55
C LEU A 232 10.85 -4.06 15.37
N LEU A 233 11.37 -3.89 14.14
CA LEU A 233 10.83 -4.55 12.95
C LEU A 233 10.85 -6.08 13.07
N GLY A 234 11.94 -6.66 13.59
CA GLY A 234 12.04 -8.11 13.80
C GLY A 234 11.01 -8.65 14.78
N ARG A 235 10.75 -7.93 15.88
CA ARG A 235 9.68 -8.28 16.84
C ARG A 235 8.29 -8.12 16.22
N THR A 236 8.07 -7.07 15.44
CA THR A 236 6.82 -6.87 14.70
C THR A 236 6.57 -8.00 13.70
N MET A 237 7.62 -8.53 13.05
CA MET A 237 7.49 -9.70 12.17
C MET A 237 7.12 -10.99 12.90
N LEU A 238 7.62 -11.20 14.12
CA LEU A 238 7.17 -12.33 14.95
C LEU A 238 5.68 -12.23 15.25
N VAL A 239 5.19 -11.06 15.65
CA VAL A 239 3.75 -10.83 15.90
C VAL A 239 2.92 -11.00 14.62
N THR A 240 3.46 -10.58 13.47
CA THR A 240 2.77 -10.73 12.17
C THR A 240 2.62 -12.21 11.80
N LEU A 241 3.69 -13.00 11.99
CA LEU A 241 3.68 -14.45 11.77
C LEU A 241 2.69 -15.14 12.70
N THR A 242 2.76 -14.88 14.01
CA THR A 242 1.88 -15.53 14.99
C THR A 242 0.43 -15.18 14.76
N ALA A 243 0.11 -13.91 14.47
CA ALA A 243 -1.25 -13.49 14.12
C ALA A 243 -1.77 -14.19 12.85
N GLY A 244 -0.93 -14.31 11.82
CA GLY A 244 -1.27 -15.04 10.60
C GLY A 244 -1.54 -16.53 10.85
N LEU A 245 -0.68 -17.21 11.61
CA LEU A 245 -0.87 -18.63 11.96
C LEU A 245 -2.12 -18.84 12.84
N LEU A 246 -2.38 -17.93 13.78
CA LEU A 246 -3.58 -17.96 14.61
C LEU A 246 -4.85 -17.78 13.77
N LEU A 247 -4.83 -17.00 12.67
CA LEU A 247 -5.97 -16.91 11.75
C LEU A 247 -6.29 -18.24 11.07
N VAL A 248 -5.27 -18.97 10.63
CA VAL A 248 -5.47 -20.29 10.01
C VAL A 248 -5.95 -21.29 11.05
N ALA A 249 -5.35 -21.29 12.24
CA ALA A 249 -5.81 -22.13 13.35
C ALA A 249 -7.27 -21.82 13.72
N ALA A 250 -7.63 -20.53 13.79
CA ALA A 250 -9.00 -20.09 14.04
C ALA A 250 -9.96 -20.58 12.97
N ALA A 251 -9.55 -20.51 11.70
CA ALA A 251 -10.36 -20.97 10.59
C ALA A 251 -10.62 -22.49 10.61
N LEU A 252 -9.60 -23.28 10.97
CA LEU A 252 -9.71 -24.74 11.03
C LEU A 252 -10.49 -25.22 12.26
N LEU A 253 -10.32 -24.56 13.40
CA LEU A 253 -10.83 -25.04 14.69
C LEU A 253 -12.17 -24.43 15.09
N PHE A 254 -12.48 -23.21 14.65
CA PHE A 254 -13.61 -22.44 15.18
C PHE A 254 -14.63 -21.97 14.11
N SER A 255 -14.44 -22.32 12.84
CA SER A 255 -15.33 -21.88 11.73
C SER A 255 -16.81 -22.25 11.92
N GLY A 256 -17.10 -23.38 12.56
CA GLY A 256 -18.48 -23.84 12.83
C GLY A 256 -19.15 -23.25 14.07
N PHE A 257 -18.48 -22.39 14.84
CA PHE A 257 -18.93 -21.98 16.18
C PHE A 257 -19.66 -20.63 16.23
N GLY A 258 -20.25 -20.20 15.11
CA GLY A 258 -21.05 -18.95 15.04
C GLY A 258 -20.26 -17.72 15.52
N LEU A 259 -20.78 -17.01 16.53
CA LEU A 259 -20.17 -15.80 17.09
C LEU A 259 -18.76 -16.04 17.64
N TRP A 260 -18.50 -17.21 18.23
CA TRP A 260 -17.16 -17.55 18.73
C TRP A 260 -16.16 -17.75 17.61
N GLY A 261 -16.60 -18.33 16.48
CA GLY A 261 -15.82 -18.42 15.25
C GLY A 261 -15.48 -17.04 14.68
N LEU A 262 -16.46 -16.14 14.66
CA LEU A 262 -16.27 -14.76 14.23
C LEU A 262 -15.21 -14.04 15.08
N LEU A 263 -15.31 -14.12 16.41
CA LEU A 263 -14.34 -13.51 17.33
C LEU A 263 -12.94 -14.14 17.22
N ALA A 264 -12.87 -15.46 17.01
CA ALA A 264 -11.61 -16.18 16.81
C ALA A 264 -10.85 -15.71 15.55
N ILE A 265 -11.55 -15.21 14.53
CA ILE A 265 -10.92 -14.60 13.34
C ILE A 265 -10.64 -13.11 13.58
N MET A 266 -11.58 -12.36 14.14
CA MET A 266 -11.44 -10.92 14.32
C MET A 266 -10.25 -10.56 15.21
N ILE A 267 -10.02 -11.27 16.32
CA ILE A 267 -8.96 -10.90 17.26
C ILE A 267 -7.56 -11.01 16.61
N PRO A 268 -7.13 -12.17 16.06
CA PRO A 268 -5.85 -12.26 15.36
C PRO A 268 -5.74 -11.30 14.17
N GLN A 269 -6.84 -11.03 13.47
CA GLN A 269 -6.88 -10.06 12.37
C GLN A 269 -6.56 -8.64 12.84
N LEU A 270 -7.08 -8.22 14.00
CA LEU A 270 -6.76 -6.90 14.58
C LEU A 270 -5.28 -6.84 14.98
N PHE A 271 -4.72 -7.89 15.56
CA PHE A 271 -3.28 -7.97 15.85
C PHE A 271 -2.43 -7.90 14.58
N TYR A 272 -2.82 -8.62 13.52
CA TYR A 272 -2.16 -8.51 12.21
C TYR A 272 -2.23 -7.09 11.66
N SER A 273 -3.39 -6.44 11.75
CA SER A 273 -3.57 -5.05 11.29
C SER A 273 -2.74 -4.05 12.10
N ALA A 274 -2.57 -4.31 13.41
CA ALA A 274 -1.71 -3.54 14.29
C ALA A 274 -0.24 -3.59 13.86
N THR A 275 0.25 -4.72 13.35
CA THR A 275 1.66 -4.78 12.95
C THR A 275 1.94 -3.89 11.74
N LEU A 276 0.99 -3.77 10.81
CA LEU A 276 1.14 -2.95 9.60
C LEU A 276 1.44 -1.48 9.90
N GLY A 277 0.85 -0.91 10.96
CA GLY A 277 1.10 0.47 11.40
C GLY A 277 2.54 0.72 11.85
N LEU A 278 3.23 -0.32 12.33
CA LEU A 278 4.65 -0.27 12.69
C LEU A 278 5.55 -0.57 11.47
N VAL A 279 5.18 -1.57 10.66
CA VAL A 279 6.01 -2.04 9.53
C VAL A 279 6.26 -0.94 8.50
N GLN A 280 5.23 -0.18 8.16
CA GLN A 280 5.27 0.82 7.09
C GLN A 280 6.42 1.83 7.24
N PRO A 281 6.51 2.63 8.33
CA PRO A 281 7.60 3.59 8.50
C PRO A 281 8.96 2.94 8.77
N LEU A 282 8.99 1.81 9.50
CA LEU A 282 10.23 1.12 9.84
C LEU A 282 10.91 0.53 8.61
N ALA A 283 10.19 -0.25 7.80
CA ALA A 283 10.74 -0.84 6.60
C ALA A 283 11.08 0.23 5.54
N ALA A 284 10.26 1.27 5.40
CA ALA A 284 10.54 2.37 4.47
C ALA A 284 11.83 3.12 4.84
N SER A 285 12.00 3.50 6.11
CA SER A 285 13.20 4.21 6.56
C SER A 285 14.48 3.38 6.34
N GLN A 286 14.44 2.09 6.69
CA GLN A 286 15.58 1.18 6.53
C GLN A 286 15.89 0.87 5.05
N ALA A 287 14.87 0.70 4.20
CA ALA A 287 15.06 0.48 2.77
C ALA A 287 15.68 1.68 2.06
N MET A 288 15.33 2.90 2.47
CA MET A 288 15.80 4.12 1.82
C MET A 288 17.18 4.59 2.32
N ALA A 289 17.64 4.15 3.50
CA ALA A 289 18.88 4.61 4.12
C ALA A 289 20.13 4.55 3.18
N PRO A 290 20.33 3.50 2.36
CA PRO A 290 21.49 3.44 1.45
C PRO A 290 21.38 4.35 0.21
N PHE A 291 20.20 4.92 -0.09
CA PHE A 291 19.88 5.54 -1.38
C PHE A 291 19.60 7.02 -1.29
N GLY A 292 20.51 7.82 -0.70
CA GLY A 292 20.35 9.27 -0.54
C GLY A 292 20.00 10.01 -1.84
N ALA A 293 20.95 10.11 -2.77
CA ALA A 293 20.75 10.81 -4.06
C ALA A 293 19.75 10.10 -5.01
N ARG A 294 19.42 8.83 -4.76
CA ARG A 294 18.50 8.02 -5.58
C ARG A 294 17.18 7.70 -4.88
N ALA A 295 16.81 8.46 -3.85
CA ALA A 295 15.68 8.16 -2.96
C ALA A 295 14.33 8.08 -3.70
N GLY A 296 14.14 8.86 -4.78
CA GLY A 296 12.92 8.83 -5.59
C GLY A 296 12.75 7.50 -6.33
N ALA A 297 13.82 7.02 -6.99
CA ALA A 297 13.83 5.73 -7.67
C ALA A 297 13.65 4.56 -6.68
N ALA A 298 14.35 4.63 -5.54
CA ALA A 298 14.23 3.63 -4.47
C ALA A 298 12.80 3.58 -3.91
N SER A 299 12.17 4.72 -3.63
CA SER A 299 10.78 4.78 -3.13
C SER A 299 9.78 4.22 -4.14
N SER A 300 9.96 4.51 -5.44
CA SER A 300 9.09 4.02 -6.51
C SER A 300 9.21 2.50 -6.65
N MET A 301 10.43 1.97 -6.60
CA MET A 301 10.68 0.52 -6.60
C MET A 301 10.09 -0.17 -5.36
N PHE A 302 10.25 0.46 -4.19
CA PHE A 302 9.76 -0.07 -2.92
C PHE A 302 8.23 -0.18 -2.91
N GLY A 303 7.54 0.81 -3.45
CA GLY A 303 6.09 0.76 -3.64
C GLY A 303 5.66 -0.24 -4.73
N CYS A 304 6.36 -0.29 -5.86
CA CYS A 304 6.12 -1.24 -6.95
C CYS A 304 6.13 -2.69 -6.46
N LEU A 305 7.18 -3.09 -5.74
CA LEU A 305 7.29 -4.42 -5.14
C LEU A 305 6.17 -4.69 -4.14
N SER A 306 5.80 -3.68 -3.34
CA SER A 306 4.72 -3.82 -2.36
C SER A 306 3.36 -4.10 -3.02
N PHE A 307 3.03 -3.36 -4.09
CA PHE A 307 1.77 -3.57 -4.82
C PHE A 307 1.78 -4.83 -5.69
N MET A 308 2.95 -5.31 -6.13
CA MET A 308 3.06 -6.61 -6.79
C MET A 308 2.67 -7.75 -5.82
N MET A 309 3.20 -7.70 -4.59
CA MET A 309 2.83 -8.67 -3.54
C MET A 309 1.33 -8.59 -3.19
N ALA A 310 0.76 -7.38 -3.17
CA ALA A 310 -0.68 -7.17 -3.02
C ALA A 310 -1.49 -7.85 -4.14
N ALA A 311 -1.08 -7.65 -5.40
CA ALA A 311 -1.72 -8.26 -6.55
C ALA A 311 -1.68 -9.80 -6.48
N MET A 312 -0.53 -10.36 -6.09
CA MET A 312 -0.37 -11.81 -5.90
C MET A 312 -1.32 -12.32 -4.82
N ALA A 313 -1.34 -11.70 -3.64
CA ALA A 313 -2.22 -12.12 -2.55
C ALA A 313 -3.71 -12.01 -2.90
N SER A 314 -4.15 -10.90 -3.49
CA SER A 314 -5.53 -10.77 -3.96
C SER A 314 -5.90 -11.82 -5.01
N SER A 315 -4.98 -12.11 -5.95
CA SER A 315 -5.21 -13.14 -6.96
C SER A 315 -5.32 -14.53 -6.34
N SER A 316 -4.46 -14.86 -5.38
CA SER A 316 -4.53 -16.13 -4.64
C SER A 316 -5.87 -16.30 -3.94
N VAL A 317 -6.34 -15.29 -3.22
CA VAL A 317 -7.65 -15.34 -2.54
C VAL A 317 -8.79 -15.52 -3.53
N SER A 318 -8.76 -14.82 -4.66
CA SER A 318 -9.80 -14.96 -5.69
C SER A 318 -9.77 -16.30 -6.43
N TYR A 319 -8.57 -16.84 -6.71
CA TYR A 319 -8.41 -18.09 -7.46
C TYR A 319 -8.77 -19.32 -6.63
N PHE A 320 -8.35 -19.36 -5.36
CA PHE A 320 -8.61 -20.48 -4.45
C PHE A 320 -9.98 -20.37 -3.77
N HIS A 321 -10.87 -19.48 -4.22
CA HIS A 321 -12.16 -19.30 -3.59
C HIS A 321 -13.03 -20.57 -3.74
N ASP A 322 -13.25 -21.28 -2.64
CA ASP A 322 -13.88 -22.60 -2.58
C ASP A 322 -15.10 -22.65 -1.65
N GLY A 323 -15.61 -21.49 -1.22
CA GLY A 323 -16.68 -21.39 -0.22
C GLY A 323 -16.21 -21.58 1.23
N SER A 324 -14.91 -21.78 1.47
CA SER A 324 -14.33 -21.77 2.81
C SER A 324 -13.64 -20.44 3.13
N ILE A 325 -13.34 -20.23 4.40
CA ILE A 325 -12.60 -19.05 4.88
C ILE A 325 -11.07 -19.22 4.78
N LEU A 326 -10.59 -20.41 4.39
CA LEU A 326 -9.16 -20.76 4.30
C LEU A 326 -8.37 -20.00 3.24
N PRO A 327 -8.92 -19.69 2.05
CA PRO A 327 -8.18 -18.92 1.05
C PRO A 327 -7.71 -17.56 1.58
N MET A 328 -8.56 -16.88 2.36
CA MET A 328 -8.21 -15.60 2.98
C MET A 328 -7.18 -15.80 4.10
N THR A 329 -7.48 -16.63 5.11
CA THR A 329 -6.62 -16.78 6.29
C THR A 329 -5.28 -17.42 5.94
N GLY A 330 -5.28 -18.40 5.03
CA GLY A 330 -4.09 -19.05 4.49
C GLY A 330 -3.21 -18.09 3.71
N THR A 331 -3.79 -17.21 2.88
CA THR A 331 -3.00 -16.17 2.18
C THR A 331 -2.39 -15.18 3.17
N ILE A 332 -3.11 -14.77 4.22
CA ILE A 332 -2.59 -13.88 5.27
C ILE A 332 -1.43 -14.55 6.03
N ALA A 333 -1.56 -15.83 6.37
CA ALA A 333 -0.50 -16.60 7.05
C ALA A 333 0.74 -16.79 6.17
N ALA A 334 0.55 -17.13 4.89
CA ALA A 334 1.64 -17.23 3.92
C ALA A 334 2.36 -15.89 3.76
N ALA A 335 1.60 -14.79 3.66
CA ALA A 335 2.11 -13.43 3.59
C ALA A 335 2.91 -13.03 4.84
N GLY A 336 2.41 -13.34 6.04
CA GLY A 336 3.12 -13.14 7.31
C GLY A 336 4.41 -13.97 7.42
N THR A 337 4.36 -15.21 6.95
CA THR A 337 5.53 -16.10 6.89
C THR A 337 6.60 -15.59 5.93
N LEU A 338 6.20 -15.18 4.73
CA LEU A 338 7.11 -14.57 3.76
C LEU A 338 7.71 -13.26 4.28
N ALA A 339 6.92 -12.42 4.97
CA ALA A 339 7.42 -11.20 5.60
C ALA A 339 8.48 -11.49 6.67
N PHE A 340 8.21 -12.48 7.53
CA PHE A 340 9.13 -12.92 8.57
C PHE A 340 10.43 -13.46 7.99
N LEU A 341 10.35 -14.34 6.98
CA LEU A 341 11.50 -14.93 6.31
C LEU A 341 12.32 -13.86 5.55
N ALA A 342 11.65 -12.97 4.80
CA ALA A 342 12.32 -11.89 4.09
C ALA A 342 13.13 -11.00 5.05
N HIS A 343 12.57 -10.67 6.21
CA HIS A 343 13.29 -9.88 7.21
C HIS A 343 14.51 -10.63 7.77
N HIS A 344 14.34 -11.87 8.21
CA HIS A 344 15.39 -12.62 8.91
C HIS A 344 16.48 -13.14 7.99
N VAL A 345 16.16 -13.46 6.73
CA VAL A 345 17.10 -14.02 5.76
C VAL A 345 17.78 -12.92 4.94
N LEU A 346 17.04 -11.89 4.49
CA LEU A 346 17.56 -10.91 3.53
C LEU A 346 17.88 -9.55 4.16
N ALA A 347 17.10 -9.11 5.16
CA ALA A 347 17.23 -7.76 5.71
C ALA A 347 18.25 -7.65 6.86
N ARG A 348 18.42 -8.70 7.68
CA ARG A 348 19.38 -8.71 8.79
C ARG A 348 20.84 -8.58 8.29
N PRO A 349 21.67 -7.73 8.91
CA PRO A 349 23.11 -7.71 8.69
C PRO A 349 23.70 -9.09 8.97
N ARG A 350 24.52 -9.61 8.06
CA ARG A 350 25.40 -10.72 8.41
C ARG A 350 26.42 -10.18 9.42
N ALA A 351 26.84 -11.02 10.37
CA ALA A 351 27.80 -10.66 11.41
C ALA A 351 29.13 -10.05 10.90
N GLY A 352 29.43 -10.16 9.60
CA GLY A 352 30.58 -9.52 8.94
C GLY A 352 30.40 -8.08 8.44
N ASP A 353 29.16 -7.55 8.35
CA ASP A 353 28.92 -6.19 7.84
C ASP A 353 29.06 -5.08 8.90
N ALA A 354 29.21 -5.45 10.18
CA ALA A 354 29.35 -4.51 11.29
C ALA A 354 30.74 -3.83 11.37
N GLY A 355 31.68 -4.20 10.49
CA GLY A 355 33.07 -3.73 10.50
C GLY A 355 33.46 -2.73 9.40
N ALA A 356 32.57 -2.36 8.48
CA ALA A 356 32.90 -1.37 7.44
C ALA A 356 32.58 0.04 7.96
N PRO A 357 33.58 0.91 8.21
CA PRO A 357 33.32 2.28 8.63
C PRO A 357 32.50 3.02 7.57
N ALA A 358 31.53 3.82 8.02
CA ALA A 358 30.77 4.71 7.16
C ALA A 358 31.75 5.66 6.47
N ALA A 359 31.91 5.54 5.16
CA ALA A 359 32.63 6.53 4.36
C ALA A 359 31.80 7.83 4.40
N HIS A 360 32.40 8.86 4.99
CA HIS A 360 31.88 10.22 5.16
C HIS A 360 31.68 10.94 3.82
#